data_AF-A0A8H6QGU2-F1
#
_entry.id   AF-A0A8H6QGU2-F1
#
_cell.length_a   1.000
_cell.length_b   1.000
_cell.length_c   1.000
_cell.angle_alpha   90.00
_cell.angle_beta   90.00
_cell.angle_gamma   90.00
#
_symmetry.space_group_name_H-M   'P 1'
#
loop_
_entity.id
_entity.type
_entity.pdbx_description
1 polymer ?
#
loop_
_entity_poly.entity_id
_entity_poly.type
_entity_poly.pdbx_seq_one_letter_code
_entity_poly.pdbx_strand_id
1 'polypeptide(L)'
;MDLSKTPASPPPPGVTPNFENPQRSDYEIYSINIALCMTATVVLGLRMYTRGVILRTVAIDDWFCIAAQVCAWIFAILGFANIENGYGVHIWDLYLVKLKPFKQNDLAAEDIFALGIWFVKTSILLFYLRLNPERRFRQWTYGIMVFVFIYSLISILVFTCGCIPVTAMWDVTQMATAKCVDQLAFVYANAAFNLLSDLMTLILPIKLCWALQTTLKQKILLCVVLAMGSFACVIAIVRIVTMMPFVHSMDFTWYKVTLAKWAMVEINVGIICACLPVLRPLVLRVFPRLLGSKNSSADKHTGESYTMHEPSSKSKSKKGVRNWDYLTTLGTHNGREEDVESISNTYRLPQNEPEGENRHRHRGVARNPRRIALDLAKQGAKLTLTYTSPSSEHAIDDLCNKIDSLNNGSGAIKVRADLRQPSAPDQILAATFKAFPTAGNKVNILVNNAGVSMCKSLLETTPHDISSVFDINVYGMILMTKAVIPHLRAPGRIINLSSVAARRGSPGFSVYSATKAAVEGFTRSLACELGPVGCTVNAIEPGAVESDMLRREVPDEVVAYIQQNTPLGNRVGVPGDIARVVTFLAGEGAGWVTGQSICVSGGLHMN
;
A
#
# COMPACT_ATOMS: atom_id res chain seq x y z
N MET A 1 9.57 -19.38 -66.15
CA MET A 1 8.53 -18.36 -65.89
C MET A 1 9.22 -17.20 -65.19
N ASP A 2 9.13 -15.98 -65.71
CA ASP A 2 9.75 -14.82 -65.07
C ASP A 2 8.94 -14.46 -63.82
N LEU A 3 9.43 -14.89 -62.65
CA LEU A 3 8.75 -14.71 -61.36
C LEU A 3 8.49 -13.23 -61.04
N SER A 4 9.22 -12.30 -61.68
CA SER A 4 9.06 -10.85 -61.49
C SER A 4 7.79 -10.28 -62.13
N LYS A 5 7.12 -11.05 -63.00
CA LYS A 5 5.89 -10.63 -63.71
C LYS A 5 4.68 -11.53 -63.42
N THR A 6 4.85 -12.55 -62.60
CA THR A 6 3.75 -13.46 -62.22
C THR A 6 2.99 -12.88 -61.01
N PRO A 7 1.65 -12.75 -61.08
CA PRO A 7 0.84 -12.36 -59.92
C PRO A 7 0.96 -13.40 -58.81
N ALA A 8 0.96 -12.95 -57.55
CA ALA A 8 1.09 -13.83 -56.40
C ALA A 8 -0.16 -14.69 -56.14
N SER A 9 -1.33 -14.26 -56.60
CA SER A 9 -2.60 -15.00 -56.52
C SER A 9 -3.56 -14.57 -57.65
N PRO A 10 -4.44 -15.44 -58.18
CA PRO A 10 -5.47 -15.02 -59.11
C PRO A 10 -6.50 -14.09 -58.45
N PRO A 11 -7.00 -13.06 -59.15
CA PRO A 11 -8.00 -12.14 -58.62
C PRO A 11 -9.38 -12.82 -58.45
N PRO A 12 -10.24 -12.32 -57.54
CA PRO A 12 -11.63 -12.75 -57.43
C PRO A 12 -12.42 -12.51 -58.73
N PRO A 13 -13.52 -13.25 -58.98
CA PRO A 13 -14.37 -13.01 -60.14
C PRO A 13 -14.85 -11.54 -60.20
N GLY A 14 -14.55 -10.86 -61.32
CA GLY A 14 -14.95 -9.46 -61.54
C GLY A 14 -13.92 -8.40 -61.11
N VAL A 15 -12.75 -8.78 -60.59
CA VAL A 15 -11.68 -7.86 -60.19
C VAL A 15 -10.51 -7.95 -61.18
N THR A 16 -9.95 -6.80 -61.58
CA THR A 16 -8.73 -6.74 -62.41
C THR A 16 -7.53 -6.33 -61.55
N PRO A 17 -6.41 -7.07 -61.59
CA PRO A 17 -5.22 -6.72 -60.82
C PRO A 17 -4.62 -5.37 -61.23
N ASN A 18 -4.24 -4.55 -60.26
CA ASN A 18 -3.65 -3.23 -60.48
C ASN A 18 -2.25 -3.15 -59.83
N PHE A 19 -1.22 -3.33 -60.65
CA PHE A 19 0.18 -3.32 -60.20
C PHE A 19 0.82 -1.92 -60.16
N GLU A 20 0.24 -0.93 -60.86
CA GLU A 20 0.82 0.42 -60.97
C GLU A 20 0.41 1.32 -59.81
N ASN A 21 -0.85 1.27 -59.40
CA ASN A 21 -1.36 2.04 -58.26
C ASN A 21 -2.38 1.21 -57.45
N PRO A 22 -1.94 0.15 -56.76
CA PRO A 22 -2.82 -0.70 -55.98
C PRO A 22 -3.50 0.08 -54.85
N GLN A 23 -4.68 -0.37 -54.44
CA GLN A 23 -5.32 0.13 -53.22
C GLN A 23 -4.42 -0.21 -52.02
N ARG A 24 -4.15 0.77 -51.16
CA ARG A 24 -3.28 0.61 -49.98
C ARG A 24 -3.99 0.95 -48.68
N SER A 25 -3.73 0.15 -47.66
CA SER A 25 -4.10 0.39 -46.24
C SER A 25 -2.86 0.65 -45.36
N ASP A 26 -1.73 0.98 -45.98
CA ASP A 26 -0.43 1.24 -45.32
C ASP A 26 -0.47 2.45 -44.35
N TYR A 27 -1.25 3.49 -44.64
CA TYR A 27 -1.42 4.67 -43.78
C TYR A 27 -1.93 4.33 -42.36
N GLU A 28 -2.72 3.26 -42.21
CA GLU A 28 -3.24 2.82 -40.92
C GLU A 28 -2.14 2.24 -40.02
N ILE A 29 -1.10 1.66 -40.64
CA ILE A 29 0.05 1.08 -39.95
C ILE A 29 0.94 2.20 -39.42
N TYR A 30 1.24 3.20 -40.25
CA TYR A 30 2.07 4.35 -39.85
C TYR A 30 1.47 5.11 -38.68
N SER A 31 0.19 5.47 -38.79
CA SER A 31 -0.50 6.29 -37.79
C SER A 31 -0.56 5.59 -36.42
N ILE A 32 -0.96 4.32 -36.39
CA ILE A 32 -1.11 3.56 -35.14
C ILE A 32 0.24 3.25 -34.51
N ASN A 33 1.21 2.77 -35.30
CA ASN A 33 2.53 2.38 -34.79
C ASN A 33 3.25 3.56 -34.14
N ILE A 34 3.33 4.70 -34.82
CA ILE A 34 4.03 5.88 -34.32
C ILE A 34 3.34 6.41 -33.07
N ALA A 35 2.01 6.59 -33.11
CA ALA A 35 1.28 7.16 -32.00
C ALA A 35 1.39 6.31 -30.72
N LEU A 36 1.21 4.99 -30.83
CA LEU A 36 1.23 4.10 -29.67
C LEU A 36 2.63 3.86 -29.13
N CYS A 37 3.63 3.63 -29.98
CA CYS A 37 5.01 3.43 -29.52
C CYS A 37 5.56 4.68 -28.85
N MET A 38 5.25 5.88 -29.36
CA MET A 38 5.64 7.14 -28.73
C MET A 38 4.94 7.32 -27.38
N THR A 39 3.64 7.06 -27.31
CA THR A 39 2.87 7.17 -26.06
C THR A 39 3.42 6.20 -25.00
N ALA A 40 3.64 4.94 -25.36
CA ALA A 40 4.21 3.94 -24.45
C ALA A 40 5.63 4.31 -23.99
N THR A 41 6.47 4.83 -24.90
CA THR A 41 7.83 5.32 -24.58
C THR A 41 7.80 6.46 -23.55
N VAL A 42 6.89 7.44 -23.73
CA VAL A 42 6.72 8.54 -22.77
C VAL A 42 6.29 8.02 -21.39
N VAL A 43 5.29 7.14 -21.35
CA VAL A 43 4.78 6.56 -20.09
C VAL A 43 5.86 5.73 -19.38
N LEU A 44 6.66 4.95 -20.11
CA LEU A 44 7.81 4.23 -19.57
C LEU A 44 8.88 5.19 -19.05
N GLY A 45 9.16 6.29 -19.75
CA GLY A 45 10.06 7.33 -19.28
C GLY A 45 9.63 7.92 -17.93
N LEU A 46 8.33 8.19 -17.76
CA LEU A 46 7.77 8.63 -16.48
C LEU A 46 7.91 7.58 -15.37
N ARG A 47 7.77 6.28 -15.70
CA ARG A 47 8.01 5.18 -14.76
C ARG A 47 9.46 5.18 -14.30
N MET A 48 10.41 5.26 -15.24
CA MET A 48 11.85 5.28 -14.93
C MET A 48 12.24 6.49 -14.10
N TYR A 49 11.70 7.67 -14.41
CA TYR A 49 11.91 8.88 -13.59
C TYR A 49 11.37 8.69 -12.17
N THR A 50 10.16 8.15 -12.04
CA THR A 50 9.55 7.91 -10.72
C THR A 50 10.34 6.90 -9.90
N ARG A 51 10.82 5.80 -10.51
CA ARG A 51 11.61 4.76 -9.83
C ARG A 51 13.03 5.19 -9.51
N GLY A 52 13.71 5.83 -10.47
CA GLY A 52 15.12 6.22 -10.34
C GLY A 52 15.32 7.48 -9.50
N VAL A 53 14.49 8.50 -9.69
CA VAL A 53 14.70 9.82 -9.07
C VAL A 53 13.84 10.01 -7.81
N ILE A 54 12.55 9.66 -7.87
CA ILE A 54 11.62 9.90 -6.75
C ILE A 54 11.74 8.81 -5.69
N LEU A 55 11.68 7.54 -6.09
CA LEU A 55 11.66 6.39 -5.18
C LEU A 55 13.05 5.78 -4.94
N ARG A 56 14.06 6.13 -5.75
CA ARG A 56 15.44 5.60 -5.71
C ARG A 56 15.54 4.08 -5.55
N THR A 57 14.63 3.35 -6.19
CA THR A 57 14.52 1.88 -6.08
C THR A 57 14.21 1.29 -7.44
N VAL A 58 15.26 0.94 -8.21
CA VAL A 58 15.14 0.29 -9.52
C VAL A 58 14.98 -1.21 -9.34
N ALA A 59 14.17 -1.81 -10.20
CA ALA A 59 13.71 -3.16 -10.06
C ALA A 59 13.97 -4.06 -11.27
N ILE A 60 13.86 -5.38 -11.05
CA ILE A 60 13.86 -6.37 -12.14
C ILE A 60 12.63 -6.18 -13.05
N ASP A 61 11.46 -5.81 -12.50
CA ASP A 61 10.26 -5.57 -13.31
C ASP A 61 10.41 -4.38 -14.30
N ASP A 62 11.26 -3.41 -13.98
CA ASP A 62 11.53 -2.27 -14.85
C ASP A 62 12.34 -2.70 -16.09
N TRP A 63 13.30 -3.60 -15.94
CA TRP A 63 14.12 -4.12 -17.05
C TRP A 63 13.29 -4.91 -18.07
N PHE A 64 12.36 -5.76 -17.60
CA PHE A 64 11.43 -6.46 -18.49
C PHE A 64 10.51 -5.49 -19.24
N CYS A 65 10.11 -4.39 -18.60
CA CYS A 65 9.28 -3.37 -19.25
C CYS A 65 10.06 -2.61 -20.34
N ILE A 66 11.35 -2.32 -20.11
CA ILE A 66 12.24 -1.76 -21.14
C ILE A 66 12.42 -2.74 -22.31
N ALA A 67 12.68 -4.01 -22.02
CA ALA A 67 12.81 -5.04 -23.06
C ALA A 67 11.54 -5.16 -23.90
N ALA A 68 10.36 -5.12 -23.29
CA ALA A 68 9.08 -5.09 -24.00
C ALA A 68 8.95 -3.87 -24.93
N GLN A 69 9.36 -2.67 -24.49
CA GLN A 69 9.34 -1.47 -25.33
C GLN A 69 10.29 -1.57 -26.52
N VAL A 70 11.46 -2.19 -26.33
CA VAL A 70 12.40 -2.47 -27.44
C VAL A 70 11.74 -3.40 -28.47
N CYS A 71 11.09 -4.48 -28.02
CA CYS A 71 10.33 -5.37 -28.90
C CYS A 71 9.23 -4.62 -29.65
N ALA A 72 8.49 -3.71 -29.01
CA ALA A 72 7.45 -2.91 -29.67
C ALA A 72 8.01 -2.03 -30.80
N TRP A 73 9.17 -1.39 -30.59
CA TRP A 73 9.84 -0.62 -31.64
C TRP A 73 10.36 -1.49 -32.77
N ILE A 74 10.95 -2.66 -32.48
CA ILE A 74 11.41 -3.60 -33.50
C ILE A 74 10.20 -4.08 -34.33
N PHE A 75 9.08 -4.42 -33.69
CA PHE A 75 7.84 -4.79 -34.37
C PHE A 75 7.35 -3.68 -35.32
N ALA A 76 7.37 -2.41 -34.87
CA ALA A 76 7.02 -1.26 -35.71
C ALA A 76 7.92 -1.14 -36.95
N ILE A 77 9.24 -1.27 -36.75
CA ILE A 77 10.25 -1.15 -37.80
C ILE A 77 10.10 -2.28 -38.84
N LEU A 78 9.90 -3.52 -38.38
CA LEU A 78 9.63 -4.66 -39.25
C LEU A 78 8.35 -4.46 -40.05
N GLY A 79 7.30 -3.91 -39.43
CA GLY A 79 6.07 -3.52 -40.12
C GLY A 79 6.31 -2.51 -41.24
N PHE A 80 7.13 -1.47 -40.99
CA PHE A 80 7.48 -0.46 -42.01
C PHE A 80 8.32 -1.04 -43.15
N ALA A 81 9.31 -1.87 -42.82
CA ALA A 81 10.09 -2.59 -43.83
C ALA A 81 9.21 -3.53 -44.67
N ASN A 82 8.10 -4.03 -44.11
CA ASN A 82 7.19 -4.90 -44.83
C ASN A 82 6.30 -4.16 -45.85
N ILE A 83 6.05 -2.86 -45.67
CA ILE A 83 5.23 -2.05 -46.58
C ILE A 83 5.82 -2.04 -48.00
N GLU A 84 7.14 -1.94 -48.14
CA GLU A 84 7.85 -2.03 -49.43
C GLU A 84 7.71 -3.40 -50.13
N ASN A 85 7.30 -4.40 -49.36
CA ASN A 85 7.10 -5.78 -49.80
C ASN A 85 5.63 -6.14 -50.04
N GLY A 86 4.71 -5.17 -49.97
CA GLY A 86 3.28 -5.38 -50.28
C GLY A 86 2.36 -5.47 -49.05
N TYR A 87 2.83 -5.04 -47.88
CA TYR A 87 2.00 -5.00 -46.67
C TYR A 87 0.88 -3.96 -46.79
N GLY A 88 -0.38 -4.40 -46.71
CA GLY A 88 -1.55 -3.54 -46.93
C GLY A 88 -1.95 -3.35 -48.38
N VAL A 89 -1.45 -4.20 -49.28
CA VAL A 89 -1.91 -4.34 -50.67
C VAL A 89 -2.56 -5.72 -50.82
N HIS A 90 -3.60 -5.82 -51.65
CA HIS A 90 -4.24 -7.09 -51.95
C HIS A 90 -3.26 -8.06 -52.62
N ILE A 91 -3.33 -9.35 -52.28
CA ILE A 91 -2.34 -10.34 -52.76
C ILE A 91 -2.32 -10.49 -54.29
N TRP A 92 -3.46 -10.31 -54.95
CA TRP A 92 -3.57 -10.38 -56.41
C TRP A 92 -2.96 -9.16 -57.12
N ASP A 93 -2.73 -8.05 -56.41
CA ASP A 93 -2.06 -6.86 -56.91
C ASP A 93 -0.53 -6.87 -56.66
N LEU A 94 0.01 -7.99 -56.17
CA LEU A 94 1.42 -8.14 -55.81
C LEU A 94 2.15 -9.14 -56.71
N TYR A 95 3.40 -8.84 -57.05
CA TYR A 95 4.28 -9.79 -57.75
C TYR A 95 4.82 -10.87 -56.81
N LEU A 96 4.95 -12.10 -57.32
CA LEU A 96 5.39 -13.26 -56.54
C LEU A 96 6.80 -13.09 -55.92
N VAL A 97 7.70 -12.31 -56.55
CA VAL A 97 9.04 -12.01 -56.02
C VAL A 97 9.00 -11.25 -54.70
N LYS A 98 7.98 -10.42 -54.47
CA LYS A 98 7.82 -9.64 -53.23
C LYS A 98 7.30 -10.48 -52.07
N LEU A 99 6.76 -11.67 -52.35
CA LEU A 99 6.14 -12.53 -51.35
C LEU A 99 7.16 -13.19 -50.40
N LYS A 100 8.34 -13.53 -50.90
CA LYS A 100 9.42 -14.12 -50.08
C LYS A 100 9.93 -13.16 -48.99
N PRO A 101 10.39 -11.93 -49.31
CA PRO A 101 10.79 -10.96 -48.28
C PRO A 101 9.61 -10.55 -47.39
N PHE A 102 8.39 -10.51 -47.94
CA PHE A 102 7.18 -10.29 -47.14
C PHE A 102 7.04 -11.32 -46.01
N LYS A 103 7.10 -12.61 -46.35
CA LYS A 103 6.92 -13.70 -45.38
C LYS A 103 8.05 -13.76 -44.36
N GLN A 104 9.28 -13.40 -44.74
CA GLN A 104 10.42 -13.32 -43.82
C GLN A 104 10.22 -12.22 -42.76
N ASN A 105 9.79 -11.02 -43.19
CA ASN A 105 9.53 -9.91 -42.27
C ASN A 105 8.31 -10.17 -41.39
N ASP A 106 7.26 -10.78 -41.95
CA ASP A 106 6.04 -11.15 -41.21
C ASP A 106 6.35 -12.19 -40.11
N LEU A 107 7.13 -13.22 -40.43
CA LEU A 107 7.57 -14.21 -39.45
C LEU A 107 8.40 -13.58 -38.32
N ALA A 108 9.38 -12.74 -38.66
CA ALA A 108 10.19 -12.04 -37.67
C ALA A 108 9.33 -11.13 -36.78
N ALA A 109 8.30 -10.48 -37.34
CA ALA A 109 7.39 -9.65 -36.58
C ALA A 109 6.55 -10.48 -35.59
N GLU A 110 6.08 -11.66 -35.97
CA GLU A 110 5.32 -12.56 -35.08
C GLU A 110 6.15 -13.04 -33.88
N ASP A 111 7.42 -13.41 -34.10
CA ASP A 111 8.34 -13.83 -33.04
C ASP A 111 8.65 -12.68 -32.06
N ILE A 112 8.94 -11.49 -32.59
CA ILE A 112 9.19 -10.29 -31.78
C ILE A 112 7.94 -9.89 -30.99
N PHE A 113 6.76 -10.01 -31.58
CA PHE A 113 5.50 -9.78 -30.89
C PHE A 113 5.31 -10.76 -29.71
N ALA A 114 5.54 -12.06 -29.93
CA ALA A 114 5.43 -13.08 -28.89
C ALA A 114 6.38 -12.80 -27.71
N LEU A 115 7.64 -12.43 -28.00
CA LEU A 115 8.62 -12.01 -26.99
C LEU A 115 8.17 -10.77 -26.22
N GLY A 116 7.63 -9.77 -26.93
CA GLY A 116 7.14 -8.53 -26.32
C GLY A 116 6.02 -8.78 -25.31
N ILE A 117 5.03 -9.59 -25.68
CA ILE A 117 3.93 -9.96 -24.78
C ILE A 117 4.42 -10.73 -23.55
N TRP A 118 5.36 -11.66 -23.73
CA TRP A 118 5.98 -12.38 -22.61
C TRP A 118 6.66 -11.42 -21.62
N PHE A 119 7.44 -10.45 -22.11
CA PHE A 119 8.12 -9.47 -21.26
C PHE A 119 7.13 -8.54 -20.53
N VAL A 120 6.07 -8.08 -21.20
CA VAL A 120 4.99 -7.30 -20.54
C VAL A 120 4.38 -8.09 -19.39
N LYS A 121 3.95 -9.34 -19.64
CA LYS A 121 3.30 -10.18 -18.64
C LYS A 121 4.21 -10.48 -17.46
N THR A 122 5.47 -10.74 -17.73
CA THR A 122 6.48 -11.02 -16.69
C THR A 122 6.75 -9.76 -15.85
N SER A 123 6.78 -8.55 -16.44
CA SER A 123 6.88 -7.29 -15.70
C SER A 123 5.71 -7.11 -14.72
N ILE A 124 4.47 -7.36 -15.16
CA ILE A 124 3.26 -7.24 -14.32
C ILE A 124 3.27 -8.27 -13.19
N LEU A 125 3.59 -9.53 -13.49
CA LEU A 125 3.64 -10.61 -12.49
C LEU A 125 4.73 -10.37 -11.43
N LEU A 126 5.90 -9.86 -11.82
CA LEU A 126 6.96 -9.47 -10.89
C LEU A 126 6.53 -8.30 -9.99
N PHE A 127 5.77 -7.34 -10.52
CA PHE A 127 5.17 -6.28 -9.72
C PHE A 127 4.18 -6.84 -8.68
N TYR A 128 3.35 -7.83 -9.05
CA TYR A 128 2.44 -8.48 -8.11
C TYR A 128 3.16 -9.23 -6.98
N LEU A 129 4.25 -9.94 -7.28
CA LEU A 129 5.08 -10.60 -6.26
C LEU A 129 5.63 -9.63 -5.21
N ARG A 130 5.78 -8.36 -5.55
CA ARG A 130 6.24 -7.30 -4.65
C ARG A 130 5.13 -6.66 -3.85
N LEU A 131 3.91 -6.67 -4.37
CA LEU A 131 2.75 -6.03 -3.74
C LEU A 131 2.26 -6.82 -2.51
N ASN A 132 2.25 -8.16 -2.58
CA ASN A 132 1.71 -9.00 -1.52
C ASN A 132 2.69 -10.09 -1.06
N PRO A 133 3.09 -10.11 0.23
CA PRO A 133 4.01 -11.13 0.77
C PRO A 133 3.35 -12.49 1.08
N GLU A 134 2.03 -12.66 0.90
CA GLU A 134 1.31 -13.90 1.22
C GLU A 134 1.83 -15.13 0.43
N ARG A 135 2.10 -16.24 1.13
CA ARG A 135 2.69 -17.45 0.53
C ARG A 135 1.84 -18.07 -0.57
N ARG A 136 0.51 -18.16 -0.38
CA ARG A 136 -0.40 -18.71 -1.39
C ARG A 136 -0.45 -17.84 -2.64
N PHE A 137 -0.55 -16.52 -2.47
CA PHE A 137 -0.54 -15.57 -3.58
C PHE A 137 0.74 -15.68 -4.43
N ARG A 138 1.91 -15.80 -3.77
CA ARG A 138 3.19 -16.01 -4.47
C ARG A 138 3.23 -17.32 -5.25
N GLN A 139 2.75 -18.43 -4.67
CA GLN A 139 2.69 -19.73 -5.37
C GLN A 139 1.86 -19.65 -6.66
N TRP A 140 0.67 -19.05 -6.60
CA TRP A 140 -0.17 -18.84 -7.78
C TRP A 140 0.52 -17.95 -8.83
N THR A 141 1.18 -16.88 -8.39
CA THR A 141 1.90 -15.97 -9.29
C THR A 141 3.07 -16.67 -9.99
N TYR A 142 3.85 -17.50 -9.28
CA TYR A 142 4.90 -18.31 -9.89
C TYR A 142 4.33 -19.33 -10.88
N GLY A 143 3.21 -19.98 -10.56
CA GLY A 143 2.52 -20.90 -11.47
C GLY A 143 2.12 -20.24 -12.79
N ILE A 144 1.54 -19.03 -12.73
CA ILE A 144 1.18 -18.26 -13.93
C ILE A 144 2.44 -17.85 -14.71
N MET A 145 3.51 -17.45 -14.03
CA MET A 145 4.77 -17.07 -14.68
C MET A 145 5.39 -18.25 -15.46
N VAL A 146 5.38 -19.45 -14.88
CA VAL A 146 5.85 -20.68 -15.55
C VAL A 146 4.96 -21.02 -16.74
N PHE A 147 3.63 -20.93 -16.58
CA PHE A 147 2.69 -21.13 -17.69
C PHE A 147 2.97 -20.16 -18.84
N VAL A 148 3.14 -18.86 -18.53
CA VAL A 148 3.42 -17.82 -19.53
C VAL A 148 4.72 -18.09 -20.28
N PHE A 149 5.77 -18.46 -19.54
CA PHE A 149 7.05 -18.83 -20.10
C PHE A 149 6.95 -20.02 -21.06
N ILE A 150 6.31 -21.11 -20.62
CA ILE A 150 6.21 -22.35 -21.40
C ILE A 150 5.42 -22.11 -22.69
N TYR A 151 4.24 -21.48 -22.62
CA TYR A 151 3.46 -21.27 -23.85
C TYR A 151 4.19 -20.31 -24.79
N SER A 152 4.81 -19.24 -24.29
CA SER A 152 5.49 -18.26 -25.15
C SER A 152 6.69 -18.90 -25.85
N LEU A 153 7.45 -19.75 -25.15
CA LEU A 153 8.56 -20.50 -25.72
C LEU A 153 8.09 -21.49 -26.79
N ILE A 154 7.02 -22.25 -26.51
CA ILE A 154 6.40 -23.14 -27.50
C ILE A 154 5.92 -22.35 -28.71
N SER A 155 5.29 -21.19 -28.49
CA SER A 155 4.77 -20.38 -29.56
C SER A 155 5.87 -19.92 -30.53
N ILE A 156 6.96 -19.37 -30.00
CA ILE A 156 8.13 -18.95 -30.79
C ILE A 156 8.73 -20.15 -31.53
N LEU A 157 8.92 -21.28 -30.86
CA LEU A 157 9.48 -22.48 -31.51
C LEU A 157 8.62 -22.99 -32.66
N VAL A 158 7.29 -22.95 -32.53
CA VAL A 158 6.38 -23.40 -33.61
C VAL A 158 6.27 -22.35 -34.71
N PHE A 159 6.34 -21.05 -34.41
CA PHE A 159 6.44 -20.02 -35.45
C PHE A 159 7.73 -20.18 -36.26
N THR A 160 8.89 -20.31 -35.60
CA THR A 160 10.18 -20.42 -36.31
C THR A 160 10.39 -21.78 -36.98
N CYS A 161 9.93 -22.89 -36.37
CA CYS A 161 10.23 -24.26 -36.82
C CYS A 161 8.98 -25.04 -37.30
N GLY A 162 7.89 -24.37 -37.62
CA GLY A 162 6.61 -25.00 -37.94
C GLY A 162 6.56 -25.78 -39.26
N CYS A 163 7.62 -25.75 -40.07
CA CYS A 163 7.75 -26.55 -41.29
C CYS A 163 9.07 -27.32 -41.32
N ILE A 164 9.05 -28.50 -41.94
CA ILE A 164 10.24 -29.28 -42.25
C ILE A 164 10.31 -29.44 -43.77
N PRO A 165 11.31 -28.86 -44.46
CA PRO A 165 12.35 -27.94 -43.97
C PRO A 165 11.81 -26.54 -43.63
N VAL A 166 12.48 -25.83 -42.71
CA VAL A 166 12.07 -24.49 -42.21
C VAL A 166 11.97 -23.45 -43.33
N THR A 167 12.79 -23.58 -44.38
CA THR A 167 12.79 -22.69 -45.55
C THR A 167 11.45 -22.64 -46.28
N ALA A 168 10.61 -23.66 -46.14
CA ALA A 168 9.28 -23.70 -46.73
C ALA A 168 8.30 -22.68 -46.10
N MET A 169 8.63 -22.08 -44.93
CA MET A 169 7.78 -21.07 -44.32
C MET A 169 7.75 -19.77 -45.13
N TRP A 170 8.87 -19.39 -45.76
CA TRP A 170 8.97 -18.17 -46.56
C TRP A 170 9.17 -18.42 -48.06
N ASP A 171 9.51 -19.65 -48.47
CA ASP A 171 9.65 -20.02 -49.89
C ASP A 171 8.47 -20.88 -50.36
N VAL A 172 7.53 -20.24 -51.06
CA VAL A 172 6.28 -20.87 -51.53
C VAL A 172 6.56 -22.00 -52.55
N THR A 173 7.70 -21.96 -53.24
CA THR A 173 8.08 -22.99 -54.23
C THR A 173 8.35 -24.36 -53.59
N GLN A 174 8.71 -24.39 -52.30
CA GLN A 174 9.03 -25.61 -51.55
C GLN A 174 7.83 -26.18 -50.78
N MET A 175 6.70 -25.48 -50.79
CA MET A 175 5.50 -25.82 -50.01
C MET A 175 4.86 -27.15 -50.45
N ALA A 176 5.01 -27.54 -51.72
CA ALA A 176 4.46 -28.80 -52.25
C ALA A 176 5.12 -30.07 -51.68
N THR A 177 6.37 -29.96 -51.21
CA THR A 177 7.17 -31.08 -50.68
C THR A 177 7.37 -31.03 -49.17
N ALA A 178 7.00 -29.92 -48.52
CA ALA A 178 7.22 -29.70 -47.10
C ALA A 178 6.06 -30.20 -46.24
N LYS A 179 6.36 -30.68 -45.03
CA LYS A 179 5.35 -30.91 -43.99
C LYS A 179 5.32 -29.70 -43.06
N CYS A 180 4.17 -29.03 -43.01
CA CYS A 180 3.96 -27.83 -42.22
C CYS A 180 2.81 -28.03 -41.22
N VAL A 181 2.93 -27.39 -40.06
CA VAL A 181 1.82 -27.21 -39.12
C VAL A 181 0.76 -26.30 -39.78
N ASP A 182 -0.52 -26.56 -39.49
CA ASP A 182 -1.60 -25.67 -39.88
C ASP A 182 -1.42 -24.31 -39.19
N GLN A 183 -0.93 -23.34 -39.96
CA GLN A 183 -0.60 -22.00 -39.48
C GLN A 183 -1.84 -21.26 -38.96
N LEU A 184 -3.01 -21.49 -39.58
CA LEU A 184 -4.25 -20.84 -39.18
C LEU A 184 -4.70 -21.37 -37.81
N ALA A 185 -4.78 -22.69 -37.67
CA ALA A 185 -5.16 -23.33 -36.41
C ALA A 185 -4.22 -22.96 -35.27
N PHE A 186 -2.92 -22.88 -35.56
CA PHE A 186 -1.91 -22.50 -34.58
C PHE A 186 -2.04 -21.04 -34.12
N VAL A 187 -2.25 -20.09 -35.03
CA VAL A 187 -2.44 -18.67 -34.66
C VAL A 187 -3.68 -18.49 -33.78
N TYR A 188 -4.77 -19.23 -34.03
CA TYR A 188 -5.95 -19.24 -33.15
C TYR A 188 -5.66 -19.80 -31.77
N ALA A 189 -4.97 -20.94 -31.70
CA ALA A 189 -4.57 -21.54 -30.42
C ALA A 189 -3.70 -20.57 -29.62
N ASN A 190 -2.72 -19.94 -30.27
CA ASN A 190 -1.85 -18.95 -29.64
C ASN A 190 -2.64 -17.73 -29.12
N ALA A 191 -3.59 -17.21 -29.91
CA ALA A 191 -4.47 -16.13 -29.48
C ALA A 191 -5.34 -16.52 -28.27
N ALA A 192 -5.84 -17.76 -28.23
CA ALA A 192 -6.61 -18.27 -27.10
C ALA A 192 -5.77 -18.43 -25.82
N PHE A 193 -4.55 -18.95 -25.92
CA PHE A 193 -3.62 -19.03 -24.78
C PHE A 193 -3.18 -17.65 -24.28
N ASN A 194 -3.03 -16.71 -25.19
CA ASN A 194 -2.74 -15.32 -24.87
C ASN A 194 -3.89 -14.66 -24.09
N LEU A 195 -5.13 -14.84 -24.55
CA LEU A 195 -6.34 -14.40 -23.82
C LEU A 195 -6.46 -15.10 -22.45
N LEU A 196 -6.20 -16.40 -22.39
CA LEU A 196 -6.25 -17.16 -21.13
C LEU A 196 -5.25 -16.62 -20.11
N SER A 197 -4.00 -16.36 -20.53
CA SER A 197 -3.00 -15.77 -19.65
C SER A 197 -3.38 -14.35 -19.19
N ASP A 198 -4.02 -13.54 -20.04
CA ASP A 198 -4.54 -12.23 -19.63
C ASP A 198 -5.59 -12.37 -18.53
N LEU A 199 -6.57 -13.26 -18.70
CA LEU A 199 -7.59 -13.54 -17.69
C LEU A 199 -6.97 -14.03 -16.37
N MET A 200 -5.97 -14.91 -16.43
CA MET A 200 -5.26 -15.37 -15.23
C MET A 200 -4.54 -14.22 -14.51
N THR A 201 -3.88 -13.32 -15.24
CA THR A 201 -3.21 -12.15 -14.64
C THR A 201 -4.20 -11.14 -14.05
N LEU A 202 -5.40 -11.03 -14.62
CA LEU A 202 -6.46 -10.14 -14.15
C LEU A 202 -7.15 -10.66 -12.88
N ILE A 203 -7.42 -11.97 -12.80
CA ILE A 203 -8.12 -12.58 -11.65
C ILE A 203 -7.27 -12.53 -10.38
N LEU A 204 -5.94 -12.67 -10.53
CA LEU A 204 -5.00 -12.77 -9.41
C LEU A 204 -5.14 -11.65 -8.36
N PRO A 205 -5.15 -10.34 -8.72
CA PRO A 205 -5.33 -9.26 -7.73
C PRO A 205 -6.77 -9.14 -7.19
N ILE A 206 -7.81 -9.65 -7.85
CA ILE A 206 -9.22 -9.42 -7.46
C ILE A 206 -9.51 -9.91 -6.04
N LYS A 207 -9.05 -11.12 -5.70
CA LYS A 207 -9.26 -11.71 -4.38
C LYS A 207 -8.56 -10.93 -3.26
N LEU A 208 -7.38 -10.39 -3.55
CA LEU A 208 -6.64 -9.50 -2.64
C LEU A 208 -7.40 -8.18 -2.42
N CYS A 209 -8.00 -7.64 -3.48
CA CYS A 209 -8.73 -6.37 -3.43
C CYS A 209 -10.04 -6.47 -2.63
N TRP A 210 -10.73 -7.61 -2.72
CA TRP A 210 -11.99 -7.83 -2.00
C TRP A 210 -11.81 -8.04 -0.49
N ALA A 211 -10.63 -8.45 -0.06
CA ALA A 211 -10.28 -8.59 1.36
C ALA A 211 -9.85 -7.26 2.02
N LEU A 212 -9.71 -6.16 1.26
CA LEU A 212 -9.11 -4.91 1.73
C LEU A 212 -10.17 -3.81 1.95
N GLN A 213 -10.57 -3.57 3.21
CA GLN A 213 -11.43 -2.44 3.61
C GLN A 213 -10.67 -1.09 3.50
N THR A 214 -10.47 -0.59 2.28
CA THR A 214 -9.73 0.66 2.03
C THR A 214 -10.63 1.87 1.79
N THR A 215 -10.08 3.05 2.05
CA THR A 215 -10.72 4.35 1.77
C THR A 215 -11.09 4.47 0.29
N LEU A 216 -12.22 5.15 -0.03
CA LEU A 216 -12.75 5.29 -1.39
C LEU A 216 -11.70 5.75 -2.43
N LYS A 217 -10.72 6.56 -1.99
CA LYS A 217 -9.62 7.08 -2.82
C LYS A 217 -8.61 5.99 -3.23
N GLN A 218 -8.34 5.01 -2.37
CA GLN A 218 -7.51 3.84 -2.69
C GLN A 218 -8.29 2.82 -3.54
N LYS A 219 -9.60 2.70 -3.31
CA LYS A 219 -10.50 1.88 -4.11
C LYS A 219 -10.62 2.37 -5.56
N ILE A 220 -10.67 3.69 -5.79
CA ILE A 220 -10.69 4.28 -7.15
C ILE A 220 -9.40 3.95 -7.91
N LEU A 221 -8.22 4.15 -7.31
CA LEU A 221 -6.94 3.84 -7.97
C LEU A 221 -6.80 2.34 -8.26
N LEU A 222 -7.25 1.49 -7.33
CA LEU A 222 -7.23 0.05 -7.49
C LEU A 222 -8.20 -0.42 -8.58
N CYS A 223 -9.41 0.18 -8.64
CA CYS A 223 -10.35 0.00 -9.75
C CYS A 223 -9.76 0.47 -11.09
N VAL A 224 -8.97 1.55 -11.13
CA VAL A 224 -8.28 1.99 -12.36
C VAL A 224 -7.26 0.95 -12.82
N VAL A 225 -6.45 0.39 -11.92
CA VAL A 225 -5.48 -0.67 -12.26
C VAL A 225 -6.20 -1.94 -12.75
N LEU A 226 -7.32 -2.32 -12.11
CA LEU A 226 -8.13 -3.48 -12.49
C LEU A 226 -8.93 -3.28 -13.79
N ALA A 227 -9.47 -2.07 -14.02
CA ALA A 227 -10.15 -1.70 -15.25
C ALA A 227 -9.17 -1.68 -16.44
N MET A 228 -7.94 -1.22 -16.24
CA MET A 228 -6.91 -1.24 -17.29
C MET A 228 -6.44 -2.66 -17.61
N GLY A 229 -6.34 -3.55 -16.61
CA GLY A 229 -6.15 -4.99 -16.87
C GLY A 229 -7.28 -5.61 -17.68
N SER A 230 -8.53 -5.18 -17.43
CA SER A 230 -9.70 -5.68 -18.20
C SER A 230 -9.70 -5.22 -19.65
N PHE A 231 -9.12 -4.04 -19.91
CA PHE A 231 -8.99 -3.50 -21.25
C PHE A 231 -8.04 -4.34 -22.13
N ALA A 232 -6.98 -4.90 -21.57
CA ALA A 232 -6.09 -5.83 -22.28
C ALA A 232 -6.83 -7.11 -22.73
N CYS A 233 -7.67 -7.68 -21.88
CA CYS A 233 -8.52 -8.83 -22.25
C CYS A 233 -9.51 -8.48 -23.38
N VAL A 234 -10.10 -7.28 -23.35
CA VAL A 234 -11.01 -6.82 -24.41
C VAL A 234 -10.28 -6.73 -25.74
N ILE A 235 -9.06 -6.16 -25.76
CA ILE A 235 -8.24 -6.08 -26.98
C ILE A 235 -7.93 -7.49 -27.53
N ALA A 236 -7.56 -8.44 -26.67
CA ALA A 236 -7.30 -9.82 -27.08
C ALA A 236 -8.55 -10.50 -27.67
N ILE A 237 -9.75 -10.25 -27.11
CA ILE A 237 -11.02 -10.74 -27.66
C ILE A 237 -11.28 -10.11 -29.04
N VAL A 238 -11.14 -8.79 -29.16
CA VAL A 238 -11.36 -8.09 -30.43
C VAL A 238 -10.39 -8.61 -31.50
N ARG A 239 -9.15 -8.90 -31.14
CA ARG A 239 -8.17 -9.53 -32.05
C ARG A 239 -8.65 -10.90 -32.55
N ILE A 240 -9.17 -11.76 -31.67
CA ILE A 240 -9.71 -13.07 -32.07
C ILE A 240 -10.92 -12.90 -33.00
N VAL A 241 -11.83 -11.97 -32.69
CA VAL A 241 -13.03 -11.70 -33.50
C VAL A 241 -12.67 -11.13 -34.86
N THR A 242 -11.74 -10.17 -34.91
CA THR A 242 -11.28 -9.55 -36.17
C THR A 242 -10.42 -10.48 -37.01
N MET A 243 -9.93 -11.59 -36.43
CA MET A 243 -9.25 -12.65 -37.15
C MET A 243 -10.23 -13.63 -37.82
N MET A 244 -11.49 -13.78 -37.37
CA MET A 244 -12.49 -14.70 -37.98
C MET A 244 -12.68 -14.56 -39.51
N PRO A 245 -12.73 -13.34 -40.10
CA PRO A 245 -12.86 -13.18 -41.55
C PRO A 245 -11.69 -13.76 -42.36
N PHE A 246 -10.54 -13.99 -41.72
CA PHE A 246 -9.35 -14.57 -42.34
C PHE A 246 -9.55 -16.05 -42.73
N VAL A 247 -10.44 -16.78 -42.04
CA VAL A 247 -10.68 -18.22 -42.30
C VAL A 247 -11.26 -18.48 -43.70
N HIS A 248 -11.97 -17.50 -44.25
CA HIS A 248 -12.72 -17.65 -45.50
C HIS A 248 -12.14 -16.83 -46.67
N SER A 249 -11.10 -16.03 -46.45
CA SER A 249 -10.54 -15.13 -47.44
C SER A 249 -9.11 -15.52 -47.84
N MET A 250 -8.83 -15.56 -49.14
CA MET A 250 -7.52 -15.92 -49.69
C MET A 250 -6.49 -14.76 -49.65
N ASP A 251 -6.86 -13.63 -49.05
CA ASP A 251 -6.13 -12.36 -49.16
C ASP A 251 -5.34 -12.00 -47.90
N PHE A 252 -4.32 -12.78 -47.60
CA PHE A 252 -3.62 -12.62 -46.33
C PHE A 252 -2.84 -11.30 -46.20
N THR A 253 -2.32 -10.73 -47.29
CA THR A 253 -1.50 -9.51 -47.25
C THR A 253 -2.30 -8.27 -46.84
N TRP A 254 -3.60 -8.23 -47.18
CA TRP A 254 -4.53 -7.19 -46.75
C TRP A 254 -5.01 -7.40 -45.31
N TYR A 255 -5.49 -8.59 -44.96
CA TYR A 255 -6.02 -8.87 -43.61
C TYR A 255 -4.94 -8.84 -42.51
N LYS A 256 -3.68 -9.13 -42.84
CA LYS A 256 -2.55 -9.03 -41.91
C LYS A 256 -2.37 -7.61 -41.35
N VAL A 257 -2.73 -6.57 -42.09
CA VAL A 257 -2.73 -5.19 -41.57
C VAL A 257 -3.67 -5.04 -40.39
N THR A 258 -4.88 -5.62 -40.48
CA THR A 258 -5.84 -5.62 -39.37
C THR A 258 -5.32 -6.39 -38.16
N LEU A 259 -4.67 -7.53 -38.38
CA LEU A 259 -4.07 -8.31 -37.30
C LEU A 259 -2.90 -7.57 -36.61
N ALA A 260 -2.03 -6.93 -37.39
CA ALA A 260 -0.88 -6.19 -36.86
C ALA A 260 -1.27 -4.90 -36.13
N LYS A 261 -2.35 -4.21 -36.56
CA LYS A 261 -2.93 -3.09 -35.81
C LYS A 261 -3.28 -3.52 -34.39
N TRP A 262 -4.00 -4.64 -34.24
CA TRP A 262 -4.36 -5.15 -32.92
C TRP A 262 -3.18 -5.68 -32.12
N ALA A 263 -2.22 -6.33 -32.76
CA ALA A 263 -0.97 -6.75 -32.11
C ALA A 263 -0.19 -5.54 -31.55
N MET A 264 -0.13 -4.43 -32.29
CA MET A 264 0.52 -3.21 -31.84
C MET A 264 -0.23 -2.54 -30.68
N VAL A 265 -1.55 -2.51 -30.74
CA VAL A 265 -2.39 -2.03 -29.63
C VAL A 265 -2.13 -2.87 -28.38
N GLU A 266 -2.10 -4.19 -28.52
CA GLU A 266 -1.95 -5.13 -27.41
C GLU A 266 -0.62 -4.97 -26.66
N ILE A 267 0.52 -4.94 -27.37
CA ILE A 267 1.83 -4.78 -26.74
C ILE A 267 1.98 -3.41 -26.06
N ASN A 268 1.58 -2.31 -26.72
CA ASN A 268 1.75 -0.95 -26.17
C ASN A 268 0.80 -0.67 -25.01
N VAL A 269 -0.46 -1.10 -25.11
CA VAL A 269 -1.41 -1.00 -23.98
C VAL A 269 -0.91 -1.83 -22.81
N GLY A 270 -0.39 -3.03 -23.06
CA GLY A 270 0.24 -3.86 -22.04
C GLY A 270 1.39 -3.15 -21.30
N ILE A 271 2.29 -2.48 -22.03
CA ILE A 271 3.38 -1.68 -21.46
C ILE A 271 2.83 -0.52 -20.61
N ILE A 272 1.84 0.23 -21.12
CA ILE A 272 1.20 1.33 -20.39
C ILE A 272 0.58 0.80 -19.09
N CYS A 273 -0.17 -0.31 -19.15
CA CYS A 273 -0.78 -0.97 -17.99
C CYS A 273 0.26 -1.36 -16.94
N ALA A 274 1.42 -1.88 -17.36
CA ALA A 274 2.50 -2.23 -16.44
C ALA A 274 3.12 -1.00 -15.74
N CYS A 275 3.09 0.17 -16.37
CA CYS A 275 3.70 1.40 -15.85
C CYS A 275 2.80 2.18 -14.88
N LEU A 276 1.47 2.16 -15.08
CA LEU A 276 0.51 2.98 -14.34
C LEU A 276 0.55 2.82 -12.80
N PRO A 277 0.66 1.61 -12.21
CA PRO A 277 0.68 1.45 -10.76
C PRO A 277 1.82 2.21 -10.07
N VAL A 278 2.92 2.43 -10.79
CA VAL A 278 4.14 3.05 -10.28
C VAL A 278 4.09 4.59 -10.37
N LEU A 279 3.25 5.15 -11.25
CA LEU A 279 3.18 6.61 -11.50
C LEU A 279 2.44 7.40 -10.42
N ARG A 280 1.80 6.74 -9.45
CA ARG A 280 1.02 7.38 -8.38
C ARG A 280 1.76 8.53 -7.66
N PRO A 281 3.01 8.37 -7.19
CA PRO A 281 3.73 9.43 -6.49
C PRO A 281 3.99 10.67 -7.38
N LEU A 282 4.11 10.46 -8.70
CA LEU A 282 4.31 11.54 -9.66
C LEU A 282 3.02 12.33 -9.90
N VAL A 283 1.88 11.64 -10.07
CA VAL A 283 0.56 12.29 -10.27
C VAL A 283 0.22 13.19 -9.09
N LEU A 284 0.50 12.74 -7.86
CA LEU A 284 0.26 13.53 -6.65
C LEU A 284 1.15 14.78 -6.56
N ARG A 285 2.32 14.76 -7.20
CA ARG A 285 3.27 15.89 -7.21
C ARG A 285 3.00 16.89 -8.33
N VAL A 286 2.58 16.43 -9.50
CA VAL A 286 2.33 17.27 -10.69
C VAL A 286 0.92 17.85 -10.68
N PHE A 287 -0.08 17.08 -10.24
CA PHE A 287 -1.48 17.50 -10.26
C PHE A 287 -2.12 17.39 -8.86
N PRO A 288 -1.70 18.23 -7.89
CA PRO A 288 -2.28 18.24 -6.55
C PRO A 288 -3.79 18.57 -6.57
N ARG A 289 -4.28 19.22 -7.64
CA ARG A 289 -5.68 19.63 -7.81
C ARG A 289 -6.58 18.58 -8.49
N LEU A 290 -6.07 17.56 -9.17
CA LEU A 290 -6.91 16.55 -9.86
C LEU A 290 -7.66 15.61 -8.88
N LEU A 291 -7.29 15.63 -7.59
CA LEU A 291 -8.02 14.98 -6.49
C LEU A 291 -8.47 15.99 -5.41
N GLY A 292 -8.36 17.29 -5.68
CA GLY A 292 -8.74 18.39 -4.78
C GLY A 292 -10.07 19.00 -5.20
N SER A 293 -11.10 18.86 -4.37
CA SER A 293 -12.40 19.50 -4.58
C SER A 293 -12.27 21.02 -4.53
N LYS A 294 -12.79 21.71 -5.55
CA LYS A 294 -12.93 23.17 -5.59
C LYS A 294 -14.14 23.62 -4.79
N ASN A 295 -14.01 24.72 -4.04
CA ASN A 295 -14.77 25.94 -4.33
C ASN A 295 -14.17 27.17 -3.62
N SER A 296 -14.27 28.28 -4.34
CA SER A 296 -13.86 29.67 -4.10
C SER A 296 -15.07 30.47 -3.54
N SER A 297 -15.01 31.63 -2.86
CA SER A 297 -14.29 32.89 -3.12
C SER A 297 -14.53 33.92 -1.98
N ALA A 298 -13.59 34.87 -1.80
CA ALA A 298 -13.71 36.29 -1.38
C ALA A 298 -14.01 36.61 0.12
N ASP A 299 -13.39 37.57 0.84
CA ASP A 299 -12.64 38.82 0.53
C ASP A 299 -12.17 39.56 1.81
N LYS A 300 -11.23 40.49 1.80
CA LYS A 300 -10.55 41.24 2.91
C LYS A 300 -11.36 41.73 4.16
N HIS A 301 -10.79 41.87 5.39
CA HIS A 301 -9.89 42.98 5.83
C HIS A 301 -9.09 42.81 7.17
N THR A 302 -7.85 43.35 7.16
CA THR A 302 -7.01 44.06 8.19
C THR A 302 -7.38 44.05 9.69
N GLY A 303 -6.49 44.00 10.70
CA GLY A 303 -5.02 44.11 10.85
C GLY A 303 -4.72 44.85 12.18
N GLU A 304 -3.71 44.45 12.97
CA GLU A 304 -2.87 45.37 13.80
C GLU A 304 -1.75 44.64 14.56
N SER A 305 -0.62 45.36 14.73
CA SER A 305 0.68 44.90 15.24
C SER A 305 0.93 45.27 16.69
N TYR A 306 1.74 44.51 17.43
CA TYR A 306 2.64 45.06 18.45
C TYR A 306 3.98 44.30 18.50
N THR A 307 5.07 45.07 18.56
CA THR A 307 6.47 44.65 18.71
C THR A 307 6.96 44.93 20.13
N MET A 308 7.91 44.14 20.64
CA MET A 308 8.85 44.62 21.67
C MET A 308 10.19 43.88 21.66
N HIS A 309 11.21 44.63 22.10
CA HIS A 309 12.66 44.44 22.01
C HIS A 309 13.28 43.47 23.04
N GLU A 310 14.40 42.86 22.63
CA GLU A 310 15.44 42.27 23.50
C GLU A 310 16.61 43.26 23.74
N PRO A 311 17.42 43.04 24.79
CA PRO A 311 18.84 43.34 24.72
C PRO A 311 19.77 42.15 25.04
N SER A 312 20.92 42.20 24.38
CA SER A 312 21.97 41.20 24.20
C SER A 312 23.01 41.09 25.32
N SER A 313 23.75 39.97 25.37
CA SER A 313 25.23 40.03 25.54
C SER A 313 25.94 38.86 24.83
N LYS A 314 27.15 39.13 24.31
CA LYS A 314 27.92 38.35 23.30
C LYS A 314 29.20 37.75 23.89
N SER A 315 29.66 36.59 23.38
CA SER A 315 31.04 36.31 22.90
C SER A 315 31.17 34.84 22.44
N LYS A 316 31.11 34.54 21.12
CA LYS A 316 32.19 34.31 20.12
C LYS A 316 33.05 33.03 20.28
N SER A 317 32.78 32.03 19.43
CA SER A 317 33.79 31.36 18.57
C SER A 317 33.12 30.65 17.36
N LYS A 318 33.71 30.82 16.17
CA LYS A 318 33.35 30.28 14.82
C LYS A 318 34.12 28.96 14.61
N LYS A 319 33.86 27.99 13.72
CA LYS A 319 32.97 27.63 12.58
C LYS A 319 33.33 26.15 12.29
N GLY A 320 32.52 25.27 11.71
CA GLY A 320 31.21 25.44 11.10
C GLY A 320 30.62 24.07 10.71
N VAL A 321 29.30 23.99 10.79
CA VAL A 321 28.48 22.93 10.20
C VAL A 321 27.53 23.64 9.23
N ARG A 322 27.40 23.09 8.03
CA ARG A 322 26.57 23.63 6.94
C ARG A 322 25.10 23.63 7.36
N ASN A 323 24.49 24.80 7.31
CA ASN A 323 23.09 25.08 7.61
C ASN A 323 22.13 24.30 6.68
N TRP A 324 21.12 23.70 7.31
CA TRP A 324 19.84 23.37 6.70
C TRP A 324 18.92 24.58 6.84
N ASP A 325 19.08 25.56 5.96
CA ASP A 325 18.08 26.61 5.76
C ASP A 325 17.20 26.18 4.60
N TYR A 326 15.93 25.87 4.84
CA TYR A 326 14.76 26.29 4.05
C TYR A 326 13.50 25.76 4.73
N LEU A 327 13.05 26.48 5.76
CA LEU A 327 11.65 26.57 6.10
C LEU A 327 11.17 27.98 5.76
N THR A 328 9.89 28.08 5.42
CA THR A 328 9.05 29.30 5.38
C THR A 328 9.25 30.29 4.24
N THR A 329 8.39 30.16 3.22
CA THR A 329 7.76 31.32 2.55
C THR A 329 6.24 31.16 2.67
N LEU A 330 5.67 31.71 3.74
CA LEU A 330 4.25 32.04 3.85
C LEU A 330 4.07 33.42 3.21
N GLY A 331 3.41 33.45 2.05
CA GLY A 331 3.00 34.68 1.38
C GLY A 331 1.69 35.20 1.98
N THR A 332 1.72 36.43 2.46
CA THR A 332 0.62 37.23 3.01
C THR A 332 -0.26 37.82 1.90
N HIS A 333 -1.59 37.70 2.00
CA HIS A 333 -2.55 38.74 1.59
C HIS A 333 -3.93 38.54 2.28
N ASN A 334 -4.48 39.65 2.79
CA ASN A 334 -5.59 39.83 3.73
C ASN A 334 -7.00 39.29 3.35
N GLY A 335 -7.75 38.89 4.41
CA GLY A 335 -9.21 38.69 4.72
C GLY A 335 -10.17 38.01 3.72
N ARG A 336 -11.32 37.38 4.10
CA ARG A 336 -12.40 37.71 5.09
C ARG A 336 -12.36 36.86 6.34
N GLU A 337 -12.72 37.47 7.45
CA GLU A 337 -13.40 36.81 8.57
C GLU A 337 -14.75 36.30 8.06
N GLU A 338 -14.89 34.98 7.92
CA GLU A 338 -16.12 34.18 7.99
C GLU A 338 -15.68 32.72 7.74
N ASP A 339 -16.25 31.75 8.46
CA ASP A 339 -15.99 30.29 8.39
C ASP A 339 -15.04 29.60 9.40
N VAL A 340 -14.78 30.18 10.59
CA VAL A 340 -14.40 29.33 11.76
C VAL A 340 -15.64 28.69 12.38
N GLU A 341 -16.81 29.34 12.25
CA GLU A 341 -18.08 28.85 12.82
C GLU A 341 -18.71 27.67 12.04
N SER A 342 -18.41 27.51 10.74
CA SER A 342 -18.96 26.42 9.92
C SER A 342 -18.29 25.06 10.17
N ILE A 343 -17.02 25.07 10.60
CA ILE A 343 -16.29 23.85 11.00
C ILE A 343 -16.76 23.39 12.39
N SER A 344 -17.05 24.31 13.31
CA SER A 344 -17.65 23.97 14.60
C SER A 344 -19.12 23.54 14.50
N ASN A 345 -19.88 24.02 13.49
CA ASN A 345 -21.30 23.70 13.34
C ASN A 345 -21.59 22.41 12.56
N THR A 346 -20.67 21.95 11.70
CA THR A 346 -20.86 20.69 10.94
C THR A 346 -20.50 19.45 11.78
N TYR A 347 -19.82 19.64 12.92
CA TYR A 347 -19.41 18.58 13.84
C TYR A 347 -19.88 18.82 15.29
N ARG A 348 -21.02 19.51 15.44
CA ARG A 348 -21.68 19.63 16.74
C ARG A 348 -22.41 18.31 17.03
N LEU A 349 -21.84 17.47 17.91
CA LEU A 349 -22.59 16.37 18.52
C LEU A 349 -23.82 16.96 19.25
N PRO A 350 -24.96 16.26 19.29
CA PRO A 350 -26.19 16.82 19.83
C PRO A 350 -25.98 17.36 21.25
N GLN A 351 -26.28 18.64 21.46
CA GLN A 351 -26.36 19.20 22.81
C GLN A 351 -27.67 18.71 23.44
N ASN A 352 -27.56 18.08 24.60
CA ASN A 352 -28.69 17.63 25.43
C ASN A 352 -29.62 18.80 25.80
N GLU A 353 -30.92 18.56 25.70
CA GLU A 353 -31.96 19.27 26.46
C GLU A 353 -32.54 18.37 27.59
N PRO A 354 -33.15 18.95 28.63
CA PRO A 354 -33.02 18.47 29.99
C PRO A 354 -34.11 17.50 30.50
N GLU A 355 -33.67 16.70 31.47
CA GLU A 355 -34.37 16.05 32.60
C GLU A 355 -35.60 15.16 32.37
N GLY A 356 -35.47 13.91 32.85
CA GLY A 356 -36.56 12.95 33.01
C GLY A 356 -36.08 11.60 33.54
N GLU A 357 -35.79 11.54 34.84
CA GLU A 357 -35.84 10.40 35.77
C GLU A 357 -35.53 8.94 35.32
N ASN A 358 -34.66 8.33 36.13
CA ASN A 358 -34.69 6.93 36.59
C ASN A 358 -34.17 5.80 35.66
N ARG A 359 -32.92 5.37 35.89
CA ARG A 359 -32.62 4.19 36.74
C ARG A 359 -31.13 3.82 36.79
N HIS A 360 -30.62 3.88 38.01
CA HIS A 360 -29.48 3.14 38.57
C HIS A 360 -28.95 1.94 37.77
N ARG A 361 -27.70 2.04 37.30
CA ARG A 361 -26.75 0.91 37.25
C ARG A 361 -25.35 1.37 37.70
N HIS A 362 -25.20 1.57 39.00
CA HIS A 362 -23.90 1.43 39.65
C HIS A 362 -23.53 -0.06 39.69
N ARG A 363 -22.89 -0.57 38.64
CA ARG A 363 -21.99 -1.72 38.76
C ARG A 363 -20.58 -1.20 38.55
N GLY A 364 -19.72 -1.38 39.55
CA GLY A 364 -18.35 -0.89 39.56
C GLY A 364 -17.54 -1.40 38.37
N VAL A 365 -17.42 -0.55 37.35
CA VAL A 365 -16.56 -0.82 36.19
C VAL A 365 -15.13 -0.61 36.64
N ALA A 366 -14.35 -1.69 36.72
CA ALA A 366 -12.94 -1.60 37.07
C ALA A 366 -12.20 -0.74 36.04
N ARG A 367 -11.47 0.29 36.45
CA ARG A 367 -10.57 1.00 35.55
C ARG A 367 -9.48 0.02 35.07
N ASN A 368 -9.17 0.02 33.77
CA ASN A 368 -8.16 -0.86 33.14
C ASN A 368 -6.88 -1.10 34.00
N PRO A 369 -6.29 -0.07 34.64
CA PRO A 369 -5.05 -0.22 35.42
C PRO A 369 -5.23 -1.04 36.71
N ARG A 370 -6.41 -0.98 37.35
CA ARG A 370 -6.68 -1.71 38.60
C ARG A 370 -6.69 -3.21 38.38
N ARG A 371 -7.20 -3.65 37.23
CA ARG A 371 -7.27 -5.06 36.89
C ARG A 371 -5.88 -5.62 36.54
N ILE A 372 -5.04 -4.83 35.85
CA ILE A 372 -3.63 -5.16 35.62
C ILE A 372 -2.91 -5.38 36.96
N ALA A 373 -3.02 -4.44 37.89
CA ALA A 373 -2.40 -4.54 39.21
C ALA A 373 -2.85 -5.80 39.96
N LEU A 374 -4.17 -6.07 40.00
CA LEU A 374 -4.70 -7.23 40.70
C LEU A 374 -4.24 -8.56 40.08
N ASP A 375 -4.18 -8.67 38.75
CA ASP A 375 -3.78 -9.92 38.11
C ASP A 375 -2.25 -10.16 38.24
N LEU A 376 -1.43 -9.10 38.26
CA LEU A 376 -0.01 -9.21 38.64
C LEU A 376 0.17 -9.59 40.12
N ALA A 377 -0.60 -9.00 41.03
CA ALA A 377 -0.57 -9.33 42.45
C ALA A 377 -0.94 -10.80 42.73
N LYS A 378 -1.90 -11.35 41.98
CA LYS A 378 -2.23 -12.80 42.06
C LYS A 378 -1.04 -13.70 41.70
N GLN A 379 -0.11 -13.21 40.89
CA GLN A 379 1.16 -13.91 40.58
C GLN A 379 2.25 -13.65 41.63
N GLY A 380 1.94 -12.97 42.74
CA GLY A 380 2.89 -12.67 43.83
C GLY A 380 3.70 -11.39 43.64
N ALA A 381 3.35 -10.53 42.66
CA ALA A 381 4.09 -9.29 42.41
C ALA A 381 3.90 -8.27 43.55
N LYS A 382 4.99 -7.60 43.92
CA LYS A 382 4.96 -6.39 44.78
C LYS A 382 4.86 -5.15 43.89
N LEU A 383 3.91 -4.28 44.17
CA LEU A 383 3.44 -3.27 43.22
C LEU A 383 3.54 -1.85 43.79
N THR A 384 4.11 -0.94 43.01
CA THR A 384 3.97 0.50 43.24
C THR A 384 2.94 1.07 42.28
N LEU A 385 1.83 1.58 42.83
CA LEU A 385 0.70 2.11 42.08
C LEU A 385 0.78 3.63 42.04
N THR A 386 0.94 4.19 40.84
CA THR A 386 1.04 5.64 40.65
C THR A 386 -0.31 6.26 40.31
N TYR A 387 -0.64 7.40 40.90
CA TYR A 387 -1.83 8.18 40.59
C TYR A 387 -1.58 9.69 40.70
N THR A 388 -2.46 10.52 40.14
CA THR A 388 -2.29 11.98 40.09
C THR A 388 -3.35 12.74 40.88
N SER A 389 -4.62 12.35 40.73
CA SER A 389 -5.76 13.06 41.29
C SER A 389 -6.08 12.65 42.74
N PRO A 390 -6.35 13.61 43.65
CA PRO A 390 -6.90 13.32 44.98
C PRO A 390 -8.16 12.47 44.94
N SER A 391 -9.03 12.67 43.94
CA SER A 391 -10.28 11.92 43.81
C SER A 391 -10.10 10.43 43.54
N SER A 392 -8.88 9.99 43.19
CA SER A 392 -8.57 8.56 42.99
C SER A 392 -7.98 7.89 44.23
N GLU A 393 -7.70 8.64 45.30
CA GLU A 393 -6.97 8.16 46.47
C GLU A 393 -7.68 7.00 47.17
N HIS A 394 -8.94 7.19 47.59
CA HIS A 394 -9.74 6.15 48.24
C HIS A 394 -9.77 4.85 47.43
N ALA A 395 -9.92 4.97 46.11
CA ALA A 395 -10.06 3.81 45.25
C ALA A 395 -8.72 3.11 44.95
N ILE A 396 -7.59 3.76 45.22
CA ILE A 396 -6.26 3.13 45.24
C ILE A 396 -6.01 2.49 46.60
N ASP A 397 -6.49 3.08 47.69
CA ASP A 397 -6.44 2.47 49.03
C ASP A 397 -7.20 1.14 49.06
N ASP A 398 -8.42 1.12 48.53
CA ASP A 398 -9.22 -0.10 48.39
C ASP A 398 -8.48 -1.18 47.58
N LEU A 399 -7.73 -0.77 46.55
CA LEU A 399 -6.96 -1.69 45.73
C LEU A 399 -5.73 -2.23 46.47
N CYS A 400 -5.03 -1.39 47.23
CA CYS A 400 -3.90 -1.83 48.06
C CYS A 400 -4.38 -2.84 49.10
N ASN A 401 -5.44 -2.52 49.85
CA ASN A 401 -6.05 -3.42 50.83
C ASN A 401 -6.47 -4.75 50.19
N LYS A 402 -7.03 -4.71 48.98
CA LYS A 402 -7.42 -5.91 48.25
C LYS A 402 -6.21 -6.76 47.83
N ILE A 403 -5.12 -6.13 47.41
CA ILE A 403 -3.87 -6.83 47.07
C ILE A 403 -3.27 -7.47 48.32
N ASP A 404 -3.18 -6.73 49.41
CA ASP A 404 -2.60 -7.22 50.67
C ASP A 404 -3.43 -8.39 51.24
N SER A 405 -4.75 -8.39 51.02
CA SER A 405 -5.64 -9.49 51.42
C SER A 405 -5.46 -10.82 50.66
N LEU A 406 -4.65 -10.85 49.58
CA LEU A 406 -4.43 -12.07 48.78
C LEU A 406 -3.58 -13.13 49.50
N ASN A 407 -2.85 -12.76 50.55
CA ASN A 407 -2.03 -13.67 51.38
C ASN A 407 -1.06 -14.58 50.59
N ASN A 408 -0.57 -14.12 49.45
CA ASN A 408 0.33 -14.88 48.54
C ASN A 408 1.73 -14.25 48.42
N GLY A 409 2.10 -13.37 49.35
CA GLY A 409 3.38 -12.64 49.35
C GLY A 409 3.41 -11.40 48.43
N SER A 410 2.31 -11.11 47.72
CA SER A 410 2.13 -9.82 47.05
C SER A 410 1.90 -8.69 48.06
N GLY A 411 2.07 -7.46 47.60
CA GLY A 411 1.79 -6.26 48.39
C GLY A 411 1.76 -5.04 47.49
N ALA A 412 1.10 -3.97 47.92
CA ALA A 412 1.02 -2.74 47.14
C ALA A 412 1.25 -1.48 47.96
N ILE A 413 1.93 -0.50 47.35
CA ILE A 413 1.98 0.86 47.86
C ILE A 413 1.42 1.84 46.82
N LYS A 414 0.89 2.96 47.29
CA LYS A 414 0.45 4.07 46.44
C LYS A 414 1.48 5.20 46.43
N VAL A 415 1.69 5.81 45.27
CA VAL A 415 2.52 7.01 45.11
C VAL A 415 1.75 8.04 44.29
N ARG A 416 1.50 9.21 44.88
CA ARG A 416 0.92 10.33 44.15
C ARG A 416 2.03 11.10 43.44
N ALA A 417 2.08 11.00 42.12
CA ALA A 417 3.07 11.66 41.29
C ALA A 417 2.52 11.95 39.90
N ASP A 418 2.81 13.14 39.37
CA ASP A 418 2.46 13.55 38.02
C ASP A 418 3.62 13.30 37.07
N LEU A 419 3.47 12.34 36.15
CA LEU A 419 4.52 11.93 35.22
C LEU A 419 4.94 13.02 34.22
N ARG A 420 4.20 14.13 34.13
CA ARG A 420 4.63 15.32 33.38
C ARG A 420 5.81 16.03 34.06
N GLN A 421 5.99 15.83 35.36
CA GLN A 421 7.06 16.45 36.14
C GLN A 421 8.36 15.65 36.01
N PRO A 422 9.50 16.29 35.69
CA PRO A 422 10.79 15.62 35.57
C PRO A 422 11.26 14.88 36.84
N SER A 423 10.82 15.32 38.02
CA SER A 423 11.15 14.73 39.32
C SER A 423 10.31 13.50 39.70
N ALA A 424 9.21 13.23 38.97
CA ALA A 424 8.29 12.15 39.32
C ALA A 424 8.94 10.76 39.33
N PRO A 425 9.79 10.36 38.36
CA PRO A 425 10.42 9.05 38.37
C PRO A 425 11.26 8.79 39.63
N ASP A 426 12.05 9.76 40.07
CA ASP A 426 12.91 9.64 41.26
C ASP A 426 12.07 9.48 42.53
N GLN A 427 10.99 10.26 42.66
CA GLN A 427 10.04 10.14 43.76
C GLN A 427 9.40 8.74 43.80
N ILE A 428 8.98 8.22 42.64
CA ILE A 428 8.36 6.89 42.53
C ILE A 428 9.36 5.81 42.92
N LEU A 429 10.57 5.83 42.36
CA LEU A 429 11.61 4.84 42.64
C LEU A 429 12.04 4.86 44.11
N ALA A 430 12.22 6.04 44.71
CA ALA A 430 12.56 6.18 46.12
C ALA A 430 11.49 5.54 47.02
N ALA A 431 10.21 5.77 46.74
CA ALA A 431 9.11 5.15 47.46
C ALA A 431 9.05 3.63 47.24
N THR A 432 9.26 3.16 46.00
CA THR A 432 9.32 1.73 45.67
C THR A 432 10.41 1.02 46.46
N PHE A 433 11.64 1.53 46.46
CA PHE A 433 12.77 0.88 47.15
C PHE A 433 12.66 0.96 48.66
N LYS A 434 12.02 2.01 49.20
CA LYS A 434 11.71 2.09 50.63
C LYS A 434 10.70 1.02 51.06
N ALA A 435 9.67 0.78 50.27
CA ALA A 435 8.63 -0.18 50.61
C ALA A 435 9.02 -1.63 50.31
N PHE A 436 9.75 -1.85 49.21
CA PHE A 436 10.13 -3.17 48.71
C PHE A 436 11.65 -3.25 48.52
N PRO A 437 12.42 -3.34 49.61
CA PRO A 437 13.87 -3.39 49.52
C PRO A 437 14.32 -4.66 48.80
N THR A 438 15.25 -4.49 47.84
CA THR A 438 15.89 -5.58 47.11
C THR A 438 17.38 -5.31 47.02
N ALA A 439 18.19 -6.37 46.87
CA ALA A 439 19.62 -6.23 46.66
C ALA A 439 19.88 -5.37 45.41
N GLY A 440 20.52 -4.21 45.60
CA GLY A 440 20.85 -3.27 44.52
C GLY A 440 19.66 -2.50 43.94
N ASN A 441 18.56 -2.34 44.68
CA ASN A 441 17.38 -1.55 44.30
C ASN A 441 16.90 -1.90 42.89
N LYS A 442 16.48 -3.15 42.72
CA LYS A 442 16.11 -3.71 41.42
C LYS A 442 14.61 -3.72 41.18
N VAL A 443 14.25 -3.52 39.92
CA VAL A 443 12.88 -3.57 39.39
C VAL A 443 12.79 -4.70 38.36
N ASN A 444 11.74 -5.52 38.42
CA ASN A 444 11.55 -6.62 37.46
C ASN A 444 10.67 -6.20 36.28
N ILE A 445 9.59 -5.46 36.55
CA ILE A 445 8.53 -5.16 35.59
C ILE A 445 8.21 -3.66 35.66
N LEU A 446 8.22 -3.00 34.50
CA LEU A 446 7.65 -1.66 34.31
C LEU A 446 6.43 -1.75 33.39
N VAL A 447 5.28 -1.28 33.85
CA VAL A 447 4.07 -1.16 33.02
C VAL A 447 3.74 0.31 32.82
N ASN A 448 4.06 0.84 31.64
CA ASN A 448 3.71 2.20 31.25
C ASN A 448 2.26 2.24 30.73
N ASN A 449 1.32 2.32 31.68
CA ASN A 449 -0.10 2.35 31.39
C ASN A 449 -0.69 3.78 31.42
N ALA A 450 -0.12 4.68 32.24
CA ALA A 450 -0.67 6.02 32.42
C ALA A 450 -0.77 6.76 31.07
N GLY A 451 -1.91 7.38 30.83
CA GLY A 451 -2.13 8.14 29.61
C GLY A 451 -3.49 8.81 29.59
N VAL A 452 -3.60 9.81 28.73
CA VAL A 452 -4.83 10.56 28.48
C VAL A 452 -5.24 10.40 27.01
N SER A 453 -6.54 10.44 26.78
CA SER A 453 -7.12 10.52 25.44
C SER A 453 -7.58 11.95 25.18
N MET A 454 -7.65 12.30 23.90
CA MET A 454 -8.25 13.53 23.43
C MET A 454 -8.96 13.26 22.12
N CYS A 455 -10.28 13.47 22.11
CA CYS A 455 -11.09 13.56 20.92
C CYS A 455 -11.36 15.05 20.61
N LYS A 456 -10.52 15.65 19.75
CA LYS A 456 -10.63 17.06 19.35
C LYS A 456 -10.18 17.24 17.91
N SER A 457 -10.93 18.00 17.11
CA SER A 457 -10.53 18.27 15.73
C SER A 457 -9.17 18.98 15.70
N LEU A 458 -8.37 18.77 14.65
CA LEU A 458 -7.04 19.39 14.60
C LEU A 458 -7.12 20.92 14.57
N LEU A 459 -8.19 21.47 13.99
CA LEU A 459 -8.42 22.91 13.90
C LEU A 459 -8.72 23.56 15.25
N GLU A 460 -9.40 22.85 16.14
CA GLU A 460 -9.71 23.33 17.49
C GLU A 460 -8.59 23.00 18.50
N THR A 461 -7.66 22.13 18.12
CA THR A 461 -6.58 21.67 18.99
C THR A 461 -5.58 22.79 19.24
N THR A 462 -5.37 23.15 20.50
CA THR A 462 -4.41 24.19 20.89
C THR A 462 -3.01 23.60 21.08
N PRO A 463 -1.94 24.43 21.05
CA PRO A 463 -0.60 23.97 21.41
C PRO A 463 -0.51 23.34 22.80
N HIS A 464 -1.27 23.88 23.77
CA HIS A 464 -1.38 23.32 25.12
C HIS A 464 -2.06 21.95 25.12
N ASP A 465 -3.09 21.74 24.29
CA ASP A 465 -3.71 20.43 24.13
C ASP A 465 -2.68 19.41 23.60
N ILE A 466 -1.91 19.80 22.58
CA ILE A 466 -0.84 18.95 22.03
C ILE A 466 0.18 18.59 23.11
N SER A 467 0.74 19.59 23.81
CA SER A 467 1.74 19.34 24.85
C SER A 467 1.15 18.49 25.96
N SER A 468 -0.08 18.76 26.42
CA SER A 468 -0.69 18.01 27.51
C SER A 468 -0.82 16.51 27.24
N VAL A 469 -1.13 16.11 26.00
CA VAL A 469 -1.24 14.70 25.60
C VAL A 469 0.14 14.08 25.36
N PHE A 470 1.07 14.79 24.73
CA PHE A 470 2.44 14.31 24.52
C PHE A 470 3.24 14.20 25.83
N ASP A 471 3.09 15.16 26.74
CA ASP A 471 3.82 15.22 28.00
C ASP A 471 3.52 14.01 28.88
N ILE A 472 2.26 13.53 28.87
CA ILE A 472 1.87 12.36 29.64
C ILE A 472 2.06 11.04 28.88
N ASN A 473 1.63 10.95 27.62
CA ASN A 473 1.63 9.68 26.88
C ASN A 473 3.03 9.30 26.36
N VAL A 474 3.90 10.28 26.12
CA VAL A 474 5.21 10.07 25.49
C VAL A 474 6.33 10.51 26.42
N TYR A 475 6.40 11.79 26.78
CA TYR A 475 7.52 12.33 27.55
C TYR A 475 7.63 11.68 28.94
N GLY A 476 6.54 11.64 29.70
CA GLY A 476 6.50 11.01 31.03
C GLY A 476 6.82 9.52 31.00
N MET A 477 6.32 8.80 29.99
CA MET A 477 6.68 7.39 29.75
C MET A 477 8.19 7.23 29.52
N ILE A 478 8.78 8.07 28.67
CA ILE A 478 10.21 8.03 28.35
C ILE A 478 11.05 8.32 29.60
N LEU A 479 10.69 9.35 30.38
CA LEU A 479 11.39 9.69 31.61
C LEU A 479 11.32 8.56 32.65
N MET A 480 10.14 7.99 32.87
CA MET A 480 9.96 6.88 33.79
C MET A 480 10.78 5.66 33.35
N THR A 481 10.74 5.35 32.06
CA THR A 481 11.51 4.24 31.48
C THR A 481 13.02 4.46 31.63
N LYS A 482 13.50 5.67 31.30
CA LYS A 482 14.91 6.05 31.44
C LYS A 482 15.40 5.90 32.88
N ALA A 483 14.60 6.32 33.86
CA ALA A 483 14.94 6.20 35.28
C ALA A 483 14.96 4.74 35.75
N VAL A 484 14.11 3.87 35.21
CA VAL A 484 14.05 2.45 35.59
C VAL A 484 15.19 1.62 35.00
N ILE A 485 15.69 1.95 33.80
CA ILE A 485 16.70 1.15 33.09
C ILE A 485 17.92 0.76 33.98
N PRO A 486 18.57 1.68 34.72
CA PRO A 486 19.69 1.33 35.62
C PRO A 486 19.32 0.31 36.72
N HIS A 487 18.05 0.31 37.11
CA HIS A 487 17.48 -0.54 38.15
C HIS A 487 16.82 -1.81 37.59
N LEU A 488 16.66 -1.93 36.29
CA LEU A 488 15.97 -3.07 35.67
C LEU A 488 16.83 -4.34 35.84
N ARG A 489 16.29 -5.36 36.49
CA ARG A 489 16.94 -6.66 36.67
C ARG A 489 16.77 -7.50 35.41
N ALA A 490 17.86 -8.05 34.89
CA ALA A 490 17.80 -9.07 33.84
C ALA A 490 17.35 -10.44 34.43
N PRO A 491 16.44 -11.18 33.76
CA PRO A 491 15.65 -10.75 32.61
C PRO A 491 14.48 -9.84 33.05
N GLY A 492 14.46 -8.60 32.54
CA GLY A 492 13.48 -7.57 32.90
C GLY A 492 12.36 -7.44 31.87
N ARG A 493 11.26 -6.77 32.24
CA ARG A 493 10.07 -6.59 31.39
C ARG A 493 9.63 -5.14 31.37
N ILE A 494 9.50 -4.58 30.17
CA ILE A 494 8.86 -3.27 29.96
C ILE A 494 7.65 -3.47 29.05
N ILE A 495 6.49 -3.04 29.52
CA ILE A 495 5.21 -3.20 28.82
C ILE A 495 4.55 -1.83 28.69
N ASN A 496 4.38 -1.37 27.45
CA ASN A 496 3.83 -0.05 27.13
C ASN A 496 2.40 -0.18 26.61
N LEU A 497 1.47 0.63 27.12
CA LEU A 497 0.10 0.63 26.62
C LEU A 497 -0.05 1.63 25.46
N SER A 498 -0.05 1.10 24.24
CA SER A 498 -0.42 1.81 23.00
C SER A 498 -1.96 1.87 22.88
N SER A 499 -2.50 1.85 21.65
CA SER A 499 -3.91 1.76 21.30
C SER A 499 -4.04 1.39 19.84
N VAL A 500 -5.13 0.73 19.44
CA VAL A 500 -5.47 0.55 18.01
C VAL A 500 -5.52 1.89 17.24
N ALA A 501 -5.73 3.02 17.92
CA ALA A 501 -5.65 4.36 17.35
C ALA A 501 -4.27 4.71 16.76
N ALA A 502 -3.20 4.05 17.20
CA ALA A 502 -1.87 4.22 16.61
C ALA A 502 -1.79 3.77 15.15
N ARG A 503 -2.64 2.80 14.76
CA ARG A 503 -2.64 2.16 13.44
C ARG A 503 -3.91 2.46 12.64
N ARG A 504 -5.00 2.85 13.30
CA ARG A 504 -6.26 3.25 12.69
C ARG A 504 -6.58 4.71 13.00
N GLY A 505 -6.77 5.50 11.95
CA GLY A 505 -7.25 6.87 12.07
C GLY A 505 -8.75 6.95 12.38
N SER A 506 -9.11 7.81 13.33
CA SER A 506 -10.48 8.24 13.61
C SER A 506 -10.51 9.77 13.69
N PRO A 507 -11.56 10.43 13.16
CA PRO A 507 -11.74 11.88 13.34
C PRO A 507 -11.65 12.27 14.82
N GLY A 508 -11.03 13.41 15.11
CA GLY A 508 -10.81 13.90 16.48
C GLY A 508 -9.62 13.27 17.21
N PHE A 509 -9.06 12.14 16.77
CA PHE A 509 -7.97 11.47 17.48
C PHE A 509 -6.57 11.75 16.92
N SER A 510 -6.38 12.79 16.09
CA SER A 510 -5.12 13.01 15.37
C SER A 510 -3.89 13.06 16.27
N VAL A 511 -3.91 13.92 17.31
CA VAL A 511 -2.82 14.07 18.28
C VAL A 511 -2.68 12.82 19.16
N TYR A 512 -3.79 12.29 19.68
CA TYR A 512 -3.76 11.08 20.50
C TYR A 512 -3.13 9.90 19.74
N SER A 513 -3.55 9.68 18.49
CA SER A 513 -3.02 8.65 17.59
C SER A 513 -1.52 8.84 17.34
N ALA A 514 -1.06 10.08 17.16
CA ALA A 514 0.36 10.39 17.03
C ALA A 514 1.14 9.98 18.29
N THR A 515 0.61 10.23 19.49
CA THR A 515 1.28 9.78 20.73
C THR A 515 1.36 8.27 20.85
N LYS A 516 0.29 7.55 20.48
CA LYS A 516 0.27 6.08 20.54
C LYS A 516 1.18 5.43 19.48
N ALA A 517 1.27 6.02 18.29
CA ALA A 517 2.27 5.63 17.29
C ALA A 517 3.71 5.88 17.79
N ALA A 518 3.96 6.98 18.51
CA ALA A 518 5.26 7.27 19.12
C ALA A 518 5.63 6.22 20.19
N VAL A 519 4.68 5.77 21.02
CA VAL A 519 4.87 4.70 22.00
C VAL A 519 5.36 3.41 21.32
N GLU A 520 4.80 3.05 20.18
CA GLU A 520 5.23 1.85 19.44
C GLU A 520 6.61 2.01 18.79
N GLY A 521 6.91 3.19 18.23
CA GLY A 521 8.24 3.51 17.72
C GLY A 521 9.32 3.42 18.80
N PHE A 522 9.03 3.99 19.98
CA PHE A 522 9.88 3.90 21.16
C PHE A 522 10.09 2.45 21.61
N THR A 523 9.00 1.67 21.70
CA THR A 523 9.02 0.26 22.10
C THR A 523 9.94 -0.57 21.21
N ARG A 524 9.83 -0.44 19.88
CA ARG A 524 10.66 -1.21 18.93
C ARG A 524 12.14 -0.88 19.07
N SER A 525 12.47 0.40 19.20
CA SER A 525 13.86 0.84 19.30
C SER A 525 14.48 0.39 20.63
N LEU A 526 13.76 0.57 21.74
CA LEU A 526 14.25 0.18 23.06
C LEU A 526 14.39 -1.34 23.21
N ALA A 527 13.57 -2.14 22.53
CA ALA A 527 13.73 -3.59 22.48
C ALA A 527 15.09 -4.01 21.88
N CYS A 528 15.58 -3.30 20.87
CA CYS A 528 16.90 -3.54 20.29
C CYS A 528 18.02 -3.16 21.28
N GLU A 529 17.84 -2.09 22.06
CA GLU A 529 18.82 -1.62 23.04
C GLU A 529 18.91 -2.57 24.26
N LEU A 530 17.78 -3.07 24.76
CA LEU A 530 17.72 -3.87 25.99
C LEU A 530 17.72 -5.39 25.74
N GLY A 531 17.52 -5.84 24.50
CA GLY A 531 17.59 -7.25 24.12
C GLY A 531 18.92 -7.93 24.47
N PRO A 532 20.09 -7.32 24.17
CA PRO A 532 21.40 -7.91 24.49
C PRO A 532 21.63 -8.20 25.98
N VAL A 533 20.93 -7.50 26.89
CA VAL A 533 21.00 -7.74 28.34
C VAL A 533 19.86 -8.63 28.86
N GLY A 534 19.12 -9.30 27.97
CA GLY A 534 18.09 -10.28 28.31
C GLY A 534 16.75 -9.68 28.77
N CYS A 535 16.51 -8.39 28.53
CA CYS A 535 15.25 -7.73 28.85
C CYS A 535 14.34 -7.67 27.62
N THR A 536 13.02 -7.73 27.84
CA THR A 536 12.03 -7.58 26.77
C THR A 536 11.26 -6.27 26.90
N VAL A 537 10.92 -5.70 25.74
CA VAL A 537 10.14 -4.45 25.64
C VAL A 537 9.03 -4.66 24.64
N ASN A 538 7.77 -4.55 25.05
CA ASN A 538 6.62 -4.76 24.17
C ASN A 538 5.55 -3.70 24.38
N ALA A 539 4.74 -3.50 23.35
CA ALA A 539 3.56 -2.66 23.40
C ALA A 539 2.30 -3.54 23.31
N ILE A 540 1.24 -3.11 23.98
CA ILE A 540 -0.10 -3.67 23.81
C ILE A 540 -0.95 -2.59 23.15
N GLU A 541 -1.76 -2.96 22.16
CA GLU A 541 -2.72 -2.09 21.48
C GLU A 541 -4.14 -2.51 21.86
N PRO A 542 -4.72 -1.96 22.95
CA PRO A 542 -6.11 -2.22 23.27
C PRO A 542 -7.04 -1.65 22.20
N GLY A 543 -8.09 -2.41 21.88
CA GLY A 543 -9.28 -1.91 21.21
C GLY A 543 -10.15 -1.07 22.14
N ALA A 544 -11.44 -0.95 21.82
CA ALA A 544 -12.41 -0.35 22.74
C ALA A 544 -12.59 -1.23 23.97
N VAL A 545 -12.26 -0.69 25.14
CA VAL A 545 -12.35 -1.38 26.44
C VAL A 545 -13.20 -0.55 27.39
N GLU A 546 -14.11 -1.21 28.10
CA GLU A 546 -14.95 -0.59 29.14
C GLU A 546 -14.10 0.20 30.13
N SER A 547 -14.25 1.52 30.11
CA SER A 547 -13.46 2.45 30.92
C SER A 547 -14.10 3.82 30.97
N ASP A 548 -13.70 4.62 31.97
CA ASP A 548 -14.09 6.04 32.07
C ASP A 548 -13.62 6.85 30.86
N MET A 549 -12.49 6.46 30.25
CA MET A 549 -11.97 7.09 29.03
C MET A 549 -12.88 6.80 27.84
N LEU A 550 -13.26 5.55 27.61
CA LEU A 550 -14.16 5.19 26.51
C LEU A 550 -15.50 5.91 26.63
N ARG A 551 -16.11 5.88 27.82
CA ARG A 551 -17.42 6.50 28.07
C ARG A 551 -17.45 8.02 27.88
N ARG A 552 -16.32 8.69 28.12
CA ARG A 552 -16.22 10.16 28.00
C ARG A 552 -15.94 10.61 26.58
N GLU A 553 -15.16 9.84 25.82
CA GLU A 553 -14.60 10.26 24.53
C GLU A 553 -15.36 9.68 23.32
N VAL A 554 -16.14 8.62 23.52
CA VAL A 554 -16.82 7.89 22.43
C VAL A 554 -18.33 7.84 22.70
N PRO A 555 -19.17 8.37 21.80
CA PRO A 555 -20.62 8.31 21.93
C PRO A 555 -21.16 6.88 22.02
N ASP A 556 -22.26 6.67 22.77
CA ASP A 556 -22.85 5.34 22.99
C ASP A 556 -23.24 4.62 21.69
N GLU A 557 -23.71 5.35 20.68
CA GLU A 557 -24.03 4.79 19.36
C GLU A 557 -22.79 4.20 18.67
N VAL A 558 -21.65 4.89 18.79
CA VAL A 558 -20.36 4.42 18.25
C VAL A 558 -19.87 3.20 19.06
N VAL A 559 -20.09 3.20 20.38
CA VAL A 559 -19.79 2.03 21.22
C VAL A 559 -20.65 0.83 20.81
N ALA A 560 -21.96 1.01 20.57
CA ALA A 560 -22.85 -0.06 20.11
C ALA A 560 -22.43 -0.60 18.73
N TYR A 561 -22.04 0.28 17.81
CA TYR A 561 -21.48 -0.13 16.52
C TYR A 561 -20.20 -0.96 16.70
N ILE A 562 -19.28 -0.50 17.54
CA ILE A 562 -18.04 -1.21 17.88
C ILE A 562 -18.36 -2.59 18.46
N GLN A 563 -19.32 -2.70 19.38
CA GLN A 563 -19.76 -3.96 19.97
C GLN A 563 -20.25 -4.91 18.86
N GLN A 564 -21.20 -4.50 18.04
CA GLN A 564 -21.78 -5.32 16.97
C GLN A 564 -20.76 -5.81 15.94
N ASN A 565 -19.71 -5.03 15.69
CA ASN A 565 -18.70 -5.35 14.69
C ASN A 565 -17.44 -6.00 15.28
N THR A 566 -17.36 -6.19 16.60
CA THR A 566 -16.22 -6.89 17.23
C THR A 566 -16.42 -8.40 17.08
N PRO A 567 -15.60 -9.11 16.29
CA PRO A 567 -15.82 -10.53 16.00
C PRO A 567 -15.87 -11.41 17.26
N LEU A 568 -15.07 -11.09 18.28
CA LEU A 568 -15.04 -11.84 19.52
C LEU A 568 -16.23 -11.47 20.41
N GLY A 569 -17.33 -12.19 20.21
CA GLY A 569 -18.50 -12.16 21.10
C GLY A 569 -19.34 -10.89 21.03
N ASN A 570 -19.20 -10.09 19.96
CA ASN A 570 -19.97 -8.88 19.71
C ASN A 570 -20.01 -7.92 20.91
N ARG A 571 -18.87 -7.77 21.59
CA ARG A 571 -18.73 -6.97 22.81
C ARG A 571 -17.50 -6.08 22.74
N VAL A 572 -17.50 -5.03 23.57
CA VAL A 572 -16.25 -4.32 23.89
C VAL A 572 -15.38 -5.17 24.82
N GLY A 573 -14.08 -4.90 24.80
CA GLY A 573 -13.16 -5.49 25.74
C GLY A 573 -13.50 -5.10 27.17
N VAL A 574 -13.20 -5.98 28.12
CA VAL A 574 -13.19 -5.63 29.54
C VAL A 574 -11.74 -5.49 30.02
N PRO A 575 -11.46 -4.71 31.08
CA PRO A 575 -10.13 -4.60 31.68
C PRO A 575 -9.36 -5.91 31.86
N GLY A 576 -10.09 -7.00 32.17
CA GLY A 576 -9.51 -8.33 32.34
C GLY A 576 -8.90 -8.92 31.07
N ASP A 577 -9.40 -8.55 29.88
CA ASP A 577 -8.86 -9.01 28.61
C ASP A 577 -7.43 -8.45 28.39
N ILE A 578 -7.23 -7.17 28.74
CA ILE A 578 -5.93 -6.50 28.63
C ILE A 578 -4.97 -6.98 29.73
N ALA A 579 -5.46 -7.09 30.97
CA ALA A 579 -4.65 -7.48 32.11
C ALA A 579 -4.02 -8.88 31.97
N ARG A 580 -4.72 -9.83 31.37
CA ARG A 580 -4.19 -11.18 31.10
C ARG A 580 -3.01 -11.14 30.13
N VAL A 581 -3.06 -10.30 29.10
CA VAL A 581 -1.95 -10.14 28.15
C VAL A 581 -0.76 -9.44 28.80
N VAL A 582 -1.00 -8.41 29.62
CA VAL A 582 0.08 -7.79 30.44
C VAL A 582 0.75 -8.83 31.34
N THR A 583 -0.05 -9.65 32.03
CA THR A 583 0.46 -10.70 32.92
C THR A 583 1.27 -11.75 32.15
N PHE A 584 0.82 -12.16 30.96
CA PHE A 584 1.59 -13.03 30.08
C PHE A 584 2.94 -12.43 29.69
N LEU A 585 2.95 -11.17 29.23
CA LEU A 585 4.19 -10.48 28.83
C LEU A 585 5.16 -10.25 29.99
N ALA A 586 4.62 -10.11 31.21
CA ALA A 586 5.42 -10.00 32.42
C ALA A 586 6.03 -11.34 32.87
N GLY A 587 5.43 -12.46 32.47
CA GLY A 587 5.85 -13.80 32.86
C GLY A 587 7.04 -14.36 32.07
N GLU A 588 7.52 -15.52 32.50
CA GLU A 588 8.62 -16.24 31.84
C GLU A 588 8.25 -16.75 30.45
N GLY A 589 6.99 -17.17 30.25
CA GLY A 589 6.51 -17.69 28.96
C GLY A 589 6.59 -16.71 27.79
N ALA A 590 6.71 -15.41 28.07
CA ALA A 590 6.93 -14.36 27.07
C ALA A 590 8.41 -13.99 26.88
N GLY A 591 9.36 -14.79 27.39
CA GLY A 591 10.79 -14.51 27.34
C GLY A 591 11.36 -14.35 25.92
N TRP A 592 10.68 -14.86 24.90
CA TRP A 592 11.04 -14.72 23.48
C TRP A 592 10.17 -13.71 22.71
N VAL A 593 9.33 -12.94 23.40
CA VAL A 593 8.47 -11.91 22.81
C VAL A 593 9.08 -10.55 23.15
N THR A 594 9.65 -9.86 22.16
CA THR A 594 10.22 -8.51 22.32
C THR A 594 10.07 -7.68 21.05
N GLY A 595 9.98 -6.36 21.19
CA GLY A 595 9.79 -5.41 20.09
C GLY A 595 8.42 -5.48 19.41
N GLN A 596 7.47 -6.21 20.00
CA GLN A 596 6.15 -6.42 19.39
C GLN A 596 5.15 -5.37 19.84
N SER A 597 4.23 -5.01 18.94
CA SER A 597 2.97 -4.36 19.29
C SER A 597 1.84 -5.38 19.16
N ILE A 598 1.26 -5.79 20.27
CA ILE A 598 0.27 -6.87 20.31
C ILE A 598 -1.12 -6.28 20.36
N CYS A 599 -1.89 -6.48 19.28
CA CYS A 599 -3.28 -6.04 19.20
C CYS A 599 -4.19 -6.89 20.09
N VAL A 600 -4.92 -6.24 21.00
CA VAL A 600 -5.89 -6.86 21.91
C VAL A 600 -7.23 -6.13 21.77
N SER A 601 -7.90 -6.36 20.64
CA SER A 601 -9.11 -5.63 20.24
C SER A 601 -10.32 -6.53 19.97
N GLY A 602 -10.27 -7.80 20.36
CA GLY A 602 -11.35 -8.77 20.08
C GLY A 602 -11.55 -9.05 18.58
N GLY A 603 -10.51 -8.84 17.76
CA GLY A 603 -10.57 -9.04 16.30
C GLY A 603 -11.15 -7.87 15.52
N LEU A 604 -11.60 -6.80 16.19
CA LEU A 604 -12.10 -5.59 15.51
C LEU A 604 -11.02 -4.91 14.64
N HIS A 605 -9.76 -5.10 15.03
CA HIS A 605 -8.57 -4.62 14.35
C HIS A 605 -7.59 -5.77 14.26
N MET A 606 -7.11 -6.05 13.05
CA MET A 606 -6.14 -7.10 12.77
C MET A 606 -4.96 -6.44 12.04
N ASN A 607 -3.79 -6.51 12.65
CA ASN A 607 -2.53 -5.97 12.10
C ASN A 607 -1.88 -6.94 11.13
#